data_AF-W4UXG2-F1
#
_entry.id   AF-W4UXG2-F1
#
_cell.length_a   1.000
_cell.length_b   1.000
_cell.length_c   1.000
_cell.angle_alpha   90.00
_cell.angle_beta   90.00
_cell.angle_gamma   90.00
#
_symmetry.space_group_name_H-M   'P 1'
#
loop_
_entity.id
_entity.type
_entity.pdbx_description
1 polymer ?
#
loop_
_entity_poly.entity_id
_entity_poly.type
_entity_poly.pdbx_seq_one_letter_code
_entity_poly.pdbx_strand_id
1 'polypeptide(L)'
;MSVDKEITHTRVFQIPFFLYKGWRLAFLQVYGKKIMFSIVIDRCLQPATKGHKRRDGMGATFMLDSNKDLPIDDILRSLREQIACYDKVGVKVE
;
A
#
# COMPACT_ATOMS: atom_id res chain seq x y z
N MET A 1 16.11 -3.29 -7.94
CA MET A 1 16.03 -1.98 -7.25
C MET A 1 15.05 -2.11 -6.10
N SER A 2 15.46 -1.77 -4.88
CA SER A 2 14.52 -1.70 -3.74
C SER A 2 13.92 -0.29 -3.66
N VAL A 3 12.62 -0.18 -3.39
CA VAL A 3 11.94 1.12 -3.24
C VAL A 3 12.41 1.84 -1.99
N ASP A 4 12.50 1.10 -0.90
CA ASP A 4 13.02 1.53 0.39
C ASP A 4 13.50 0.28 1.16
N LYS A 5 14.51 0.44 2.02
CA LYS A 5 15.09 -0.65 2.83
C LYS A 5 14.25 -1.01 4.06
N GLU A 6 13.37 -0.10 4.48
CA GLU A 6 12.50 -0.26 5.65
C GLU A 6 11.15 -0.91 5.29
N ILE A 7 10.95 -1.26 4.01
CA ILE A 7 9.79 -2.05 3.61
C ILE A 7 9.99 -3.49 4.06
N THR A 8 9.07 -3.94 4.89
CA THR A 8 8.96 -5.33 5.35
C THR A 8 7.71 -5.97 4.76
N HIS A 9 7.60 -7.28 4.86
CA HIS A 9 6.39 -8.00 4.45
C HIS A 9 5.88 -8.87 5.58
N THR A 10 4.56 -9.00 5.65
CA THR A 10 3.87 -9.92 6.55
C THR A 10 2.73 -10.62 5.81
N ARG A 11 2.21 -11.70 6.37
CA ARG A 11 1.07 -12.40 5.81
C ARG A 11 -0.10 -12.35 6.79
N VAL A 12 -1.22 -11.78 6.36
CA VAL A 12 -2.45 -11.69 7.15
C VAL A 12 -3.58 -12.32 6.34
N PHE A 13 -4.28 -13.30 6.89
CA PHE A 13 -5.31 -14.08 6.18
C PHE A 13 -4.84 -14.63 4.82
N GLN A 14 -3.58 -15.09 4.76
CA GLN A 14 -2.91 -15.58 3.54
C GLN A 14 -2.61 -14.52 2.46
N ILE A 15 -2.98 -13.26 2.69
CA ILE A 15 -2.68 -12.12 1.82
C ILE A 15 -1.31 -11.55 2.22
N PRO A 16 -0.35 -11.44 1.28
CA PRO A 16 0.90 -10.71 1.52
C PRO A 16 0.62 -9.21 1.65
N PHE A 17 0.99 -8.64 2.79
CA PHE A 17 1.00 -7.21 3.05
C PHE A 17 2.46 -6.71 3.08
N PHE A 18 2.67 -5.54 2.51
CA PHE A 18 3.92 -4.79 2.59
C PHE A 18 3.72 -3.68 3.60
N LEU A 19 4.65 -3.55 4.54
CA LEU A 19 4.62 -2.51 5.56
C LEU A 19 5.83 -1.60 5.43
N TYR A 20 5.63 -0.32 5.69
CA TYR A 20 6.68 0.68 5.84
C TYR A 20 6.69 1.16 7.29
N LYS A 21 7.80 0.93 8.03
CA LYS A 21 7.92 1.29 9.46
C LYS A 21 6.72 0.81 10.32
N GLY A 22 6.19 -0.37 10.00
CA GLY A 22 5.02 -0.96 10.67
C GLY A 22 3.65 -0.54 10.11
N TRP A 23 3.58 0.46 9.22
CA TRP A 23 2.35 0.92 8.59
C TRP A 23 2.06 0.14 7.31
N ARG A 24 0.80 -0.25 7.09
CA ARG A 24 0.42 -1.01 5.89
C ARG A 24 0.54 -0.12 4.65
N LEU A 25 1.45 -0.46 3.76
CA LEU A 25 1.75 0.30 2.56
C LEU A 25 0.96 -0.22 1.34
N ALA A 26 0.97 -1.53 1.14
CA ALA A 26 0.33 -2.18 0.02
C ALA A 26 0.01 -3.66 0.34
N PHE A 27 -0.79 -4.30 -0.50
CA PHE A 27 -1.02 -5.74 -0.43
C PHE A 27 -1.17 -6.36 -1.82
N LEU A 28 -0.90 -7.67 -1.88
CA LEU A 28 -1.13 -8.48 -3.06
C LEU A 28 -2.27 -9.45 -2.79
N GLN A 29 -3.24 -9.50 -3.70
CA GLN A 29 -4.34 -10.45 -3.61
C GLN A 29 -4.58 -11.09 -4.96
N VAL A 30 -4.87 -12.40 -4.97
CA VAL A 30 -5.36 -13.05 -6.18
C VAL A 30 -6.84 -12.73 -6.32
N TYR A 31 -7.22 -12.18 -7.48
CA TYR A 31 -8.60 -11.88 -7.82
C TYR A 31 -8.97 -12.59 -9.12
N GLY A 32 -9.70 -13.70 -8.99
CA GLY A 32 -9.96 -14.62 -10.11
C GLY A 32 -8.67 -15.22 -10.65
N LYS A 33 -8.34 -14.94 -11.92
CA LYS A 33 -7.10 -15.37 -12.59
C LYS A 33 -6.01 -14.29 -12.63
N LYS A 34 -6.22 -13.15 -11.98
CA LYS A 34 -5.30 -12.00 -12.00
C LYS A 34 -4.70 -11.76 -10.62
N ILE A 35 -3.53 -11.14 -10.60
CA ILE A 35 -2.94 -10.64 -9.35
C ILE A 35 -3.33 -9.17 -9.24
N MET A 36 -3.91 -8.80 -8.11
CA MET A 36 -4.25 -7.43 -7.76
C MET A 36 -3.20 -6.91 -6.79
N PHE A 37 -2.55 -5.81 -7.15
CA PHE A 37 -1.67 -5.06 -6.27
C PHE A 37 -2.37 -3.76 -5.88
N SER A 38 -2.61 -3.54 -4.59
CA SER A 38 -3.33 -2.36 -4.12
C SER A 38 -2.53 -1.62 -3.07
N ILE A 39 -2.43 -0.29 -3.23
CA ILE A 39 -1.93 0.61 -2.20
C ILE A 39 -2.98 0.75 -1.11
N VAL A 40 -2.53 0.73 0.15
CA VAL A 40 -3.40 0.95 1.29
C VAL A 40 -3.56 2.45 1.50
N ILE A 41 -4.80 2.91 1.55
CA ILE A 41 -5.11 4.26 2.01
C ILE A 41 -5.30 4.20 3.50
N ASP A 42 -4.30 4.70 4.23
CA ASP A 42 -4.39 4.78 5.67
C ASP A 42 -5.21 6.01 6.09
N ARG A 43 -6.23 5.74 6.90
CA ARG A 43 -7.16 6.74 7.41
C ARG A 43 -6.54 7.73 8.40
N CYS A 44 -5.34 7.43 8.92
CA CYS A 44 -4.58 8.34 9.78
C CYS A 44 -3.95 9.49 8.97
N LEU A 45 -3.75 9.30 7.65
CA LEU A 45 -3.22 10.31 6.75
C LEU A 45 -4.30 11.24 6.17
N GLN A 46 -5.58 10.92 6.37
CA GLN A 46 -6.69 11.72 5.86
C GLN A 46 -7.18 12.77 6.88
N PRO A 47 -7.58 13.97 6.42
CA PRO A 47 -8.20 14.96 7.29
C PRO A 47 -9.49 14.40 7.92
N ALA A 48 -9.74 14.77 9.17
CA ALA A 48 -10.91 14.31 9.92
C ALA A 48 -12.21 14.87 9.31
N THR A 49 -13.01 14.05 8.62
CA THR A 49 -14.37 14.46 8.24
C THR A 49 -15.32 14.26 9.43
N LYS A 50 -15.94 15.34 9.94
CA LYS A 50 -16.91 15.25 11.05
C LYS A 50 -18.03 14.26 10.71
N GLY A 51 -18.32 13.33 11.62
CA GLY A 51 -19.45 12.40 11.55
C GLY A 51 -19.19 11.04 10.85
N HIS A 52 -18.01 10.81 10.26
CA HIS A 52 -17.70 9.54 9.58
C HIS A 52 -16.69 8.69 10.35
N LYS A 53 -17.00 7.40 10.56
CA LYS A 53 -16.02 6.42 11.08
C LYS A 53 -14.93 6.21 10.03
N ARG A 54 -13.72 6.63 10.35
CA ARG A 54 -12.52 6.43 9.54
C ARG A 54 -12.28 4.93 9.30
N ARG A 55 -12.19 4.49 8.05
CA ARG A 55 -11.79 3.13 7.67
C ARG A 55 -10.62 3.19 6.69
N ASP A 56 -9.70 2.25 6.82
CA ASP A 56 -8.64 2.07 5.83
C ASP A 56 -9.30 1.69 4.51
N GLY A 57 -8.85 2.33 3.44
CA GLY A 57 -9.39 2.17 2.10
C GLY A 57 -8.42 1.45 1.16
N MET A 58 -8.92 1.07 0.00
CA MET A 58 -8.08 0.69 -1.13
C MET A 58 -7.79 1.94 -1.96
N GLY A 59 -6.51 2.22 -2.18
CA GLY A 59 -6.06 3.29 -3.07
C GLY A 59 -5.82 2.80 -4.48
N ALA A 60 -4.77 3.34 -5.10
CA ALA A 60 -4.33 2.93 -6.42
C ALA A 60 -4.24 1.40 -6.48
N THR A 61 -4.99 0.81 -7.41
CA THR A 61 -5.09 -0.63 -7.57
C THR A 61 -4.67 -1.00 -8.99
N PHE A 62 -3.72 -1.90 -9.08
CA PHE A 62 -3.10 -2.36 -10.31
C PHE A 62 -3.48 -3.82 -10.52
N MET A 63 -4.23 -4.08 -11.59
CA MET A 63 -4.55 -5.44 -12.00
C MET A 63 -3.42 -5.96 -12.90
N LEU A 64 -2.59 -6.83 -12.33
CA LEU A 64 -1.45 -7.43 -13.00
C LEU A 64 -1.94 -8.60 -13.85
N ASP A 65 -1.71 -8.50 -15.15
CA ASP A 65 -1.92 -9.56 -16.12
C ASP A 65 -0.61 -10.32 -16.32
N SER A 66 -0.68 -11.65 -16.30
CA SER A 66 0.51 -12.49 -16.50
C SER A 66 1.04 -12.43 -17.93
N ASN A 67 0.23 -11.98 -18.89
CA ASN A 67 0.58 -11.90 -20.31
C ASN A 67 1.04 -10.50 -20.74
N LYS A 68 1.17 -9.55 -19.79
CA LYS A 68 1.60 -8.19 -20.05
C LYS A 68 2.75 -7.82 -19.14
N ASP A 69 3.52 -6.83 -19.57
CA ASP A 69 4.54 -6.25 -18.71
C ASP A 69 3.92 -5.65 -17.45
N LEU A 70 4.64 -5.79 -16.34
CA LEU A 70 4.24 -5.19 -15.09
C LEU A 70 4.40 -3.67 -15.18
N PRO A 71 3.42 -2.87 -14.71
CA PRO A 71 3.50 -1.42 -14.68
C PRO A 71 4.40 -0.97 -13.51
N ILE A 72 5.67 -1.36 -13.54
CA ILE A 72 6.62 -1.18 -12.44
C ILE A 72 6.77 0.31 -12.11
N ASP A 73 6.90 1.18 -13.10
CA ASP A 73 7.12 2.60 -12.87
C ASP A 73 5.94 3.27 -12.15
N ASP A 74 4.71 2.90 -12.50
CA ASP A 74 3.52 3.43 -11.83
C ASP A 74 3.41 2.91 -10.40
N ILE A 75 3.71 1.61 -10.18
CA ILE A 75 3.76 1.01 -8.85
C ILE A 75 4.81 1.71 -7.98
N LEU A 76 6.01 1.91 -8.51
CA LEU A 76 7.11 2.59 -7.81
C LEU A 76 6.75 4.03 -7.46
N ARG A 77 6.10 4.76 -8.38
CA ARG A 77 5.63 6.12 -8.14
C ARG A 77 4.62 6.16 -7.00
N SER A 78 3.59 5.32 -7.04
CA SER A 78 2.56 5.29 -5.99
C SER A 78 3.11 4.86 -4.63
N LEU A 79 4.07 3.93 -4.59
CA LEU A 79 4.73 3.54 -3.34
C LEU A 79 5.53 4.70 -2.74
N ARG A 80 6.30 5.43 -3.56
CA ARG A 80 7.08 6.59 -3.11
C ARG A 80 6.19 7.72 -2.60
N GLU A 81 5.08 8.00 -3.28
CA GLU A 81 4.10 9.00 -2.83
C GLU A 81 3.53 8.64 -1.46
N GLN A 82 3.15 7.38 -1.26
CA GLN A 82 2.59 6.92 0.00
C GLN A 82 3.62 6.92 1.13
N ILE A 83 4.87 6.51 0.87
CA ILE A 83 5.98 6.60 1.82
C ILE A 83 6.21 8.05 2.25
N ALA A 84 6.25 8.98 1.29
CA ALA A 84 6.42 10.40 1.58
C ALA A 84 5.28 10.97 2.45
N CYS A 85 4.06 10.45 2.31
CA CYS A 85 2.95 10.80 3.20
C CYS A 85 3.18 10.31 4.63
N TYR A 86 3.64 9.06 4.81
CA TYR A 86 3.97 8.53 6.13
C TYR A 86 5.10 9.31 6.82
N ASP A 87 6.17 9.62 6.10
CA ASP A 87 7.29 10.38 6.65
C ASP A 87 6.87 11.79 7.10
N LYS A 88 5.97 12.46 6.36
CA LYS A 88 5.42 13.78 6.73
C LYS A 88 4.59 13.76 8.01
N VAL A 89 3.85 12.68 8.25
CA VAL A 89 2.99 12.55 9.44
C VAL A 89 3.82 12.16 10.69
N GLY A 90 5.09 11.78 10.50
CA GLY A 90 5.99 11.46 11.59
C GLY A 90 5.60 10.13 12.24
N VAL A 91 5.77 9.04 11.50
CA VAL A 91 5.64 7.67 12.04
C VAL A 91 6.52 7.54 13.28
N LYS A 92 5.89 7.61 14.46
CA LYS A 92 6.52 7.22 15.71
C LYS A 92 6.43 5.71 15.78
N VAL A 93 7.57 5.05 15.62
CA VAL A 93 7.73 3.64 15.93
C VAL A 93 7.66 3.54 17.46
N GLU A 94 6.61 2.92 17.98
CA GLU A 94 6.55 2.50 19.40
C GLU A 94 7.43 1.27 19.64
#